data_AF-A0AAN8F7J8-F1
#
_entry.id   AF-A0AAN8F7J8-F1
#
_cell.length_a   1.000
_cell.length_b   1.000
_cell.length_c   1.000
_cell.angle_alpha   90.00
_cell.angle_beta   90.00
_cell.angle_gamma   90.00
#
_symmetry.space_group_name_H-M   'P 1'
#
loop_
_entity.id
_entity.type
_entity.pdbx_description
1 polymer ?
#
loop_
_entity_poly.entity_id
_entity_poly.type
_entity_poly.pdbx_seq_one_letter_code
_entity_poly.pdbx_strand_id
1 'polypeptide(L)'
;MPLFADQKINAMRAQRFGIAKVLDKLNLTPEIVYETIVDVLRDETYTIRARKLSMMLADKPTTRPYSSLSYILKLATSDVKYYTLRAAQHLSFIAFYNLDIVTIFGIIVTMLSINI
;
A
#
# COMPACT_ATOMS: atom_id res chain seq x y z
N MET A 1 -21.78 -6.66 9.47
CA MET A 1 -22.66 -7.80 9.15
C MET A 1 -23.21 -7.63 7.73
N PRO A 2 -22.84 -8.48 6.76
CA PRO A 2 -23.37 -8.42 5.41
C PRO A 2 -24.80 -9.02 5.37
N LEU A 3 -25.73 -8.32 4.74
CA LEU A 3 -27.13 -8.74 4.63
C LEU A 3 -27.44 -9.37 3.27
N PHE A 4 -27.03 -8.71 2.17
CA PHE A 4 -27.29 -9.16 0.80
C PHE A 4 -26.31 -8.56 -0.22
N ALA A 5 -26.33 -9.09 -1.45
CA ALA A 5 -25.56 -8.63 -2.60
C ALA A 5 -24.04 -8.53 -2.37
N ASP A 6 -23.44 -7.41 -2.75
CA ASP A 6 -22.00 -7.16 -2.73
C ASP A 6 -21.42 -6.95 -1.32
N GLN A 7 -22.28 -6.77 -0.32
CA GLN A 7 -21.88 -6.55 1.06
C GLN A 7 -20.97 -7.67 1.59
N LYS A 8 -21.21 -8.94 1.20
CA LYS A 8 -20.35 -10.07 1.61
C LYS A 8 -18.92 -9.88 1.10
N ILE A 9 -18.77 -9.50 -0.17
CA ILE A 9 -17.45 -9.30 -0.79
C ILE A 9 -16.75 -8.10 -0.13
N ASN A 10 -17.47 -6.99 0.09
CA ASN A 10 -16.90 -5.80 0.71
C ASN A 10 -16.50 -6.04 2.17
N ALA A 11 -17.32 -6.79 2.92
CA ALA A 11 -17.02 -7.18 4.30
C ALA A 11 -15.75 -8.07 4.37
N MET A 12 -15.64 -9.07 3.50
CA MET A 12 -14.44 -9.93 3.42
C MET A 12 -13.19 -9.13 3.04
N ARG A 13 -13.31 -8.13 2.15
CA ARG A 13 -12.19 -7.22 1.82
C ARG A 13 -11.78 -6.40 3.04
N ALA A 14 -12.72 -5.82 3.78
CA ALA A 14 -12.44 -5.05 4.98
C ALA A 14 -11.75 -5.92 6.06
N GLN A 15 -12.19 -7.16 6.23
CA GLN A 15 -11.53 -8.13 7.12
C GLN A 15 -10.12 -8.50 6.64
N ARG A 16 -9.93 -8.71 5.33
CA ARG A 16 -8.60 -8.96 4.74
C ARG A 16 -7.63 -7.79 4.95
N PHE A 17 -8.12 -6.54 4.92
CA PHE A 17 -7.34 -5.36 5.28
C PHE A 17 -7.13 -5.22 6.80
N GLY A 18 -7.79 -6.05 7.62
CA GLY A 18 -7.70 -6.04 9.07
C GLY A 18 -8.33 -4.80 9.70
N ILE A 19 -9.31 -4.18 9.03
CA ILE A 19 -9.99 -2.97 9.51
C ILE A 19 -11.40 -3.24 10.04
N ALA A 20 -11.87 -4.49 9.95
CA ALA A 20 -13.20 -4.88 10.40
C ALA A 20 -13.23 -6.37 10.77
N LYS A 21 -14.16 -6.72 11.68
CA LYS A 21 -14.55 -8.09 11.96
C LYS A 21 -15.93 -8.34 11.35
N VAL A 22 -16.11 -9.49 10.69
CA VAL A 22 -17.35 -9.80 9.99
C VAL A 22 -18.24 -10.65 10.89
N LEU A 23 -19.40 -10.11 11.22
CA LEU A 23 -20.47 -10.83 11.91
C LEU A 23 -21.29 -11.67 10.93
N ASP A 24 -21.55 -12.92 11.28
CA ASP A 24 -22.45 -13.81 10.56
C ASP A 24 -23.90 -13.51 10.95
N LYS A 25 -24.72 -13.15 9.96
CA LYS A 25 -26.15 -12.84 10.19
C LYS A 25 -26.97 -14.07 10.61
N LEU A 26 -26.51 -15.28 10.26
CA LEU A 26 -27.19 -16.54 10.58
C LEU A 26 -26.87 -17.03 12.00
N ASN A 27 -25.83 -16.46 12.61
CA ASN A 27 -25.36 -16.83 13.94
C ASN A 27 -25.04 -15.57 14.74
N LEU A 28 -26.09 -14.85 15.15
CA LEU A 28 -25.98 -13.57 15.82
C LEU A 28 -26.73 -13.59 17.16
N THR A 29 -26.06 -13.17 18.22
CA THR A 29 -26.67 -12.88 19.53
C THR A 29 -26.20 -11.51 20.02
N PRO A 30 -26.92 -10.86 20.96
CA PRO A 30 -26.48 -9.60 21.56
C PRO A 30 -25.06 -9.67 22.14
N GLU A 31 -24.70 -10.81 22.74
CA GLU A 31 -23.39 -11.06 23.33
C GLU A 31 -22.30 -11.08 22.26
N ILE A 32 -22.51 -11.80 21.15
CA ILE A 32 -21.57 -11.84 20.02
C ILE A 32 -21.33 -10.44 19.46
N VAL A 33 -22.39 -9.64 19.32
CA VAL A 33 -22.30 -8.26 18.82
C VAL A 33 -21.51 -7.40 19.80
N TYR A 34 -21.85 -7.46 21.09
CA TYR A 34 -21.19 -6.69 22.14
C TYR A 34 -19.69 -7.02 22.22
N GLU A 35 -19.34 -8.31 22.31
CA GLU A 35 -17.96 -8.77 22.36
C GLU A 35 -17.17 -8.34 21.13
N THR A 36 -17.78 -8.44 19.93
CA THR A 36 -17.14 -8.00 18.69
C THR A 36 -16.89 -6.49 18.66
N ILE A 37 -17.83 -5.68 19.16
CA ILE A 37 -17.64 -4.23 19.26
C ILE A 37 -16.50 -3.91 20.24
N VAL A 38 -16.50 -4.56 21.41
CA VAL A 38 -15.45 -4.39 22.42
C VAL A 38 -14.08 -4.79 21.88
N ASP A 39 -13.99 -5.92 21.16
CA ASP A 39 -12.77 -6.40 20.49
C ASP A 39 -12.20 -5.34 19.53
N VAL A 40 -13.04 -4.84 18.60
CA VAL A 40 -12.62 -3.84 17.60
C VAL A 40 -12.22 -2.51 18.24
N LEU A 41 -12.87 -2.11 19.33
CA LEU A 41 -12.56 -0.87 20.03
C LEU A 41 -11.31 -0.95 20.91
N ARG A 42 -11.01 -2.13 21.49
CA ARG A 42 -9.87 -2.31 22.40
C ARG A 42 -8.59 -2.71 21.68
N ASP A 43 -8.68 -3.45 20.58
CA ASP A 43 -7.51 -3.82 19.79
C ASP A 43 -7.08 -2.65 18.89
N GLU A 44 -6.01 -1.96 19.29
CA GLU A 44 -5.43 -0.85 18.54
C GLU A 44 -5.00 -1.22 17.11
N THR A 45 -4.79 -2.52 16.82
CA THR A 45 -4.36 -2.95 15.51
C THR A 45 -5.40 -2.65 14.42
N TYR A 46 -6.70 -2.64 14.74
CA TYR A 46 -7.74 -2.18 13.81
C TYR A 46 -7.57 -0.70 13.46
N THR A 47 -7.31 0.14 14.47
CA THR A 47 -7.09 1.59 14.28
C THR A 47 -5.81 1.86 13.48
N ILE A 48 -4.72 1.15 13.78
CA ILE A 48 -3.44 1.27 13.06
C ILE A 48 -3.63 0.88 11.59
N ARG A 49 -4.29 -0.25 11.30
CA ARG A 49 -4.55 -0.69 9.93
C ARG A 49 -5.51 0.24 9.20
N ALA A 50 -6.53 0.77 9.88
CA ALA A 50 -7.47 1.73 9.30
C ALA A 50 -6.78 3.05 8.91
N ARG A 51 -5.92 3.60 9.79
CA ARG A 51 -5.09 4.78 9.47
C ARG A 51 -4.15 4.50 8.30
N LYS A 52 -3.48 3.34 8.29
CA LYS A 52 -2.62 2.94 7.18
C LYS A 52 -3.40 2.86 5.86
N LEU A 53 -4.57 2.23 5.84
CA LEU A 53 -5.40 2.15 4.65
C LEU A 53 -5.88 3.53 4.20
N SER A 54 -6.28 4.39 5.13
CA SER A 54 -6.66 5.78 4.85
C SER A 54 -5.53 6.54 4.18
N MET A 55 -4.30 6.43 4.71
CA MET A 55 -3.11 7.03 4.09
C MET A 55 -2.84 6.50 2.69
N MET A 56 -2.97 5.18 2.47
CA MET A 56 -2.81 4.57 1.14
C MET A 56 -3.89 5.04 0.14
N LEU A 57 -5.13 5.19 0.59
CA LEU A 57 -6.22 5.70 -0.25
C LEU A 57 -6.04 7.17 -0.60
N ALA A 58 -5.57 7.97 0.35
CA ALA A 58 -5.24 9.38 0.12
C ALA A 58 -4.04 9.56 -0.81
N ASP A 59 -3.13 8.59 -0.87
CA ASP A 59 -1.96 8.58 -1.74
C ASP A 59 -2.25 8.10 -3.18
N LYS A 60 -3.48 7.66 -3.47
CA LYS A 60 -3.81 7.18 -4.82
C LYS A 60 -3.66 8.31 -5.84
N PRO A 61 -3.15 8.02 -7.05
CA PRO A 61 -3.14 8.98 -8.15
C PRO A 61 -4.54 9.52 -8.40
N THR A 62 -4.67 10.85 -8.47
CA THR A 62 -5.94 11.51 -8.77
C THR A 62 -5.81 12.37 -10.02
N THR A 63 -6.93 12.53 -10.74
CA THR A 63 -7.05 13.45 -11.88
C THR A 63 -7.37 14.88 -11.46
N ARG A 64 -7.29 15.17 -10.15
CA ARG A 64 -7.53 16.52 -9.63
C ARG A 64 -6.46 17.48 -10.18
N PRO A 65 -6.82 18.73 -10.50
CA PRO A 65 -5.83 19.76 -10.81
C PRO A 65 -4.73 19.80 -9.74
N TYR A 66 -3.47 19.93 -10.16
CA TYR A 66 -2.30 19.97 -9.28
C TYR A 66 -2.03 18.70 -8.46
N SER A 67 -2.58 17.54 -8.86
CA SER A 67 -2.27 16.26 -8.20
C SER A 67 -0.79 15.90 -8.27
N SER A 68 -0.13 16.17 -9.39
CA SER A 68 1.32 16.00 -9.57
C SER A 68 2.11 16.89 -8.61
N LEU A 69 1.75 18.17 -8.49
CA LEU A 69 2.40 19.10 -7.55
C LEU A 69 2.22 18.66 -6.10
N SER A 70 0.99 18.27 -5.73
CA SER A 70 0.69 17.76 -4.39
C SER A 70 1.49 16.50 -4.06
N TYR A 71 1.66 15.60 -5.04
CA TYR A 71 2.45 14.39 -4.91
C TYR A 71 3.96 14.69 -4.74
N ILE A 72 4.51 15.58 -5.58
CA ILE A 72 5.92 16.00 -5.50
C ILE A 72 6.20 16.69 -4.16
N LEU A 73 5.33 17.61 -3.72
CA LEU A 73 5.46 18.28 -2.44
C LEU A 73 5.45 17.27 -1.29
N LYS A 74 4.49 16.33 -1.31
CA LYS A 74 4.41 15.25 -0.33
C LYS A 74 5.68 14.40 -0.30
N LEU A 75 6.26 14.07 -1.46
CA LEU A 75 7.50 13.31 -1.55
C LEU A 75 8.70 14.11 -0.99
N ALA A 76 8.75 15.41 -1.24
CA ALA A 76 9.81 16.29 -0.75
C ALA A 76 9.73 16.54 0.76
N THR A 77 8.52 16.56 1.34
CA THR A 77 8.32 16.84 2.78
C THR A 77 8.23 15.60 3.66
N SER A 78 8.06 14.42 3.07
CA SER A 78 7.91 13.18 3.86
C SER A 78 9.23 12.44 4.02
N ASP A 79 9.38 11.73 5.14
CA ASP A 79 10.54 10.88 5.37
C ASP A 79 10.71 9.82 4.26
N VAL A 80 11.91 9.78 3.67
CA VAL A 80 12.30 8.94 2.52
C VAL A 80 11.95 7.46 2.72
N LYS A 81 11.96 6.98 3.96
CA LYS A 81 11.69 5.58 4.34
C LYS A 81 10.33 5.05 3.88
N TYR A 82 9.33 5.91 3.68
CA TYR A 82 7.95 5.47 3.42
C TYR A 82 7.55 5.45 1.94
N TYR A 83 8.31 6.11 1.07
CA TYR A 83 7.92 6.35 -0.33
C TYR A 83 8.86 5.73 -1.37
N THR A 84 9.89 4.99 -0.95
CA THR A 84 10.57 4.09 -1.88
C THR A 84 9.59 3.02 -2.33
N LEU A 85 9.37 2.87 -3.64
CA LEU A 85 8.59 1.78 -4.23
C LEU A 85 8.94 0.47 -3.51
N ARG A 86 7.94 -0.19 -2.93
CA ARG A 86 8.16 -1.45 -2.18
C ARG A 86 8.91 -2.50 -3.03
N ALA A 87 8.68 -2.48 -4.35
CA ALA A 87 9.42 -3.29 -5.31
C ALA A 87 10.92 -2.97 -5.32
N ALA A 88 11.30 -1.69 -5.24
CA ALA A 88 12.68 -1.25 -5.22
C ALA A 88 13.41 -1.65 -3.92
N GLN A 89 12.68 -1.80 -2.80
CA GLN A 89 13.25 -2.30 -1.54
C GLN A 89 13.65 -3.78 -1.58
N HIS A 90 13.15 -4.55 -2.55
CA HIS A 90 13.49 -5.96 -2.74
C HIS A 90 14.56 -6.18 -3.82
N LEU A 91 15.07 -5.12 -4.45
CA LEU A 91 16.11 -5.22 -5.46
C LEU A 91 17.49 -5.29 -4.79
N SER A 92 18.40 -6.06 -5.39
CA SER A 92 19.83 -6.01 -5.01
C SER A 92 20.42 -4.66 -5.38
N PHE A 93 21.54 -4.27 -4.75
CA PHE A 93 22.24 -3.02 -5.05
C PHE A 93 22.51 -2.83 -6.56
N ILE A 94 22.88 -3.93 -7.25
CA ILE A 94 23.14 -3.95 -8.69
C ILE A 94 21.88 -3.62 -9.50
N ALA A 95 20.76 -4.30 -9.19
CA ALA A 95 19.50 -4.11 -9.90
C ALA A 95 18.84 -2.75 -9.57
N PHE A 96 19.01 -2.25 -8.34
CA PHE A 96 18.47 -0.97 -7.93
C PHE A 96 19.08 0.19 -8.73
N TYR A 97 20.38 0.16 -8.97
CA TYR A 97 21.11 1.18 -9.73
C TYR A 97 21.28 0.83 -11.23
N ASN A 98 20.76 -0.31 -11.70
CA ASN A 98 20.93 -0.80 -13.07
C ASN A 98 22.40 -0.83 -13.52
N LEU A 99 23.30 -1.24 -12.62
CA LEU A 99 24.75 -1.22 -12.88
C LEU A 99 25.15 -2.17 -14.00
N ASP A 100 24.40 -3.25 -14.19
CA ASP A 100 24.52 -4.18 -15.31
C ASP A 100 24.31 -3.48 -16.67
N ILE A 101 23.25 -2.68 -16.79
CA ILE A 101 22.94 -1.91 -17.99
C ILE A 101 24.03 -0.85 -18.24
N VAL A 102 24.42 -0.11 -17.20
CA VAL A 102 25.50 0.90 -17.29
C VAL A 102 26.80 0.27 -17.77
N THR A 103 27.14 -0.92 -17.26
CA THR A 103 28.36 -1.64 -17.65
C THR A 103 28.31 -2.07 -19.11
N ILE A 104 27.17 -2.58 -19.60
CA ILE A 104 26.99 -2.94 -21.01
C ILE A 104 27.17 -1.72 -21.91
N PHE A 105 26.51 -0.60 -21.60
CA PHE A 105 26.68 0.64 -22.37
C PHE A 105 28.13 1.14 -22.33
N GLY A 106 28.80 1.07 -21.17
CA GLY A 106 30.21 1.42 -21.04
C GLY A 106 31.10 0.59 -21.96
N ILE A 107 30.91 -0.74 -22.00
CA ILE A 107 31.64 -1.64 -22.89
C ILE A 107 31.43 -1.25 -24.36
N ILE A 108 30.18 -1.01 -24.77
CA ILE A 108 29.87 -0.60 -26.14
C ILE A 108 30.59 0.71 -26.50
N VAL A 109 30.54 1.71 -25.62
CA VAL A 109 31.22 3.00 -25.84
C VAL A 109 32.73 2.80 -25.96
N THR A 110 33.35 1.99 -25.08
CA THR A 110 34.79 1.71 -25.15
C THR A 110 35.17 0.98 -26.45
N MET A 111 34.39 -0.01 -26.87
CA MET A 111 34.62 -0.73 -28.13
C MET A 111 34.52 0.18 -29.35
N LEU A 112 33.55 1.12 -29.36
CA LEU A 112 33.44 2.11 -30.42
C LEU A 112 34.60 3.11 -30.40
N SER A 113 35.09 3.50 -29.22
CA SER A 113 36.23 4.41 -29.09
C SER A 113 37.57 3.80 -29.50
N ILE A 114 37.71 2.48 -29.43
CA ILE A 114 38.94 1.77 -29.84
C ILE A 114 38.99 1.57 -31.37
N ASN A 115 37.83 1.63 -32.04
CA ASN A 115 37.69 1.47 -33.49
C ASN A 115 37.67 2.81 -34.27
N ILE A 116 38.00 3.92 -33.59
CA ILE A 116 38.22 5.26 -34.17
C ILE A 116 39.71 5.58 -34.01
#